data_AF-A0A377U0Z6-F1
#
_entry.id   AF-A0A377U0Z6-F1
#
_cell.length_a   1.000
_cell.length_b   1.000
_cell.length_c   1.000
_cell.angle_alpha   90.00
_cell.angle_beta   90.00
_cell.angle_gamma   90.00
#
_symmetry.space_group_name_H-M   'P 1'
#
loop_
_entity.id
_entity.type
_entity.pdbx_description
1 polymer ?
#
loop_
_entity_poly.entity_id
_entity_poly.type
_entity_poly.pdbx_seq_one_letter_code
_entity_poly.pdbx_strand_id
1 'polypeptide(L)'
;MATTWAATVQVIPHITNAIKERVLAGGEGHDVVLVEIGGTVGDIESLPFLEAIRQMAVEIGREHTLFMHLTLVPYMAAAGEVKTKPTQHSVKELLSIGIQPDILICRSDRAVPANERAKIALFCNVPEKAVISLKDVDSIYKIPGLLKSQGLDDYICKRFSLTCPEANLAEWEQVIYEEANPAGEVTIGMVGKYIELPDAYKSVIEALKHGGLKNRVTVNIKLIDSQDVETRGRRNPQGFRRYPDPGRLRLPRR
;
A
#
# COMPACT_ATOMS: atom_id res chain seq x y z
N MET A 1 -14.89 -26.78 11.18
CA MET A 1 -13.70 -27.63 11.42
C MET A 1 -14.00 -29.05 10.98
N ALA A 2 -13.68 -29.39 9.72
CA ALA A 2 -13.60 -30.79 9.32
C ALA A 2 -12.38 -31.38 10.01
N THR A 3 -12.62 -32.29 10.95
CA THR A 3 -11.57 -32.88 11.77
C THR A 3 -10.87 -34.00 10.98
N THR A 4 -9.57 -33.85 10.75
CA THR A 4 -8.71 -34.79 9.99
C THR A 4 -8.35 -36.03 10.83
N TRP A 5 -9.34 -36.75 11.37
CA TRP A 5 -9.06 -37.99 12.08
C TRP A 5 -8.77 -39.08 11.04
N ALA A 6 -7.47 -39.41 10.89
CA ALA A 6 -6.89 -40.51 10.09
C ALA A 6 -6.44 -40.23 8.63
N ALA A 7 -6.34 -38.98 8.17
CA ALA A 7 -5.74 -38.65 6.86
C ALA A 7 -4.43 -37.84 7.01
N THR A 8 -3.46 -38.04 6.09
CA THR A 8 -2.21 -37.27 6.05
C THR A 8 -2.52 -35.80 5.75
N VAL A 9 -2.06 -34.90 6.62
CA VAL A 9 -2.16 -33.45 6.40
C VAL A 9 -1.17 -33.04 5.30
N GLN A 10 -1.67 -32.30 4.32
CA GLN A 10 -0.97 -31.86 3.12
C GLN A 10 -1.28 -30.38 2.86
N VAL A 11 -0.41 -29.67 2.12
CA VAL A 11 -0.64 -28.26 1.74
C VAL A 11 -1.96 -28.12 0.98
N ILE A 12 -2.17 -28.95 -0.03
CA ILE A 12 -3.45 -29.09 -0.72
C ILE A 12 -4.09 -30.41 -0.26
N PRO A 13 -5.36 -30.43 0.19
CA PRO A 13 -6.25 -29.28 0.32
C PRO A 13 -6.21 -28.61 1.70
N HIS A 14 -5.52 -29.16 2.71
CA HIS A 14 -5.75 -28.78 4.11
C HIS A 14 -5.33 -27.34 4.44
N ILE A 15 -4.14 -26.92 4.03
CA ILE A 15 -3.67 -25.55 4.25
C ILE A 15 -4.44 -24.57 3.36
N THR A 16 -4.63 -24.91 2.08
CA THR A 16 -5.39 -24.04 1.17
C THR A 16 -6.83 -23.85 1.65
N ASN A 17 -7.50 -24.90 2.14
CA ASN A 17 -8.84 -24.78 2.71
C ASN A 17 -8.87 -23.89 3.95
N ALA A 18 -7.89 -24.03 4.86
CA ALA A 18 -7.81 -23.15 6.03
C ALA A 18 -7.58 -21.67 5.65
N ILE A 19 -6.83 -21.40 4.58
CA ILE A 19 -6.68 -20.05 4.03
C ILE A 19 -8.02 -19.57 3.45
N LYS A 20 -8.68 -20.35 2.60
CA LYS A 20 -9.99 -20.00 2.00
C LYS A 20 -11.04 -19.71 3.07
N GLU A 21 -11.14 -20.54 4.10
CA GLU A 21 -12.05 -20.33 5.23
C GLU A 21 -11.82 -18.99 5.92
N ARG A 22 -10.56 -18.58 6.13
CA ARG A 22 -10.22 -17.28 6.73
C ARG A 22 -10.57 -16.10 5.83
N VAL A 23 -10.32 -16.22 4.52
CA VAL A 23 -10.66 -15.17 3.55
C VAL A 23 -12.18 -14.98 3.48
N LEU A 24 -12.93 -16.09 3.37
CA LEU A 24 -14.39 -16.04 3.33
C LEU A 24 -14.99 -15.47 4.62
N ALA A 25 -14.48 -15.89 5.78
CA ALA A 25 -14.94 -15.36 7.07
C ALA A 25 -14.63 -13.86 7.24
N GLY A 26 -13.48 -13.39 6.74
CA GLY A 26 -13.14 -11.96 6.77
C GLY A 26 -13.94 -11.11 5.77
N GLY A 27 -14.57 -11.75 4.78
CA GLY A 27 -15.37 -11.09 3.76
C GLY A 27 -16.87 -11.06 4.01
N GLU A 28 -17.36 -11.74 5.04
CA GLU A 28 -18.79 -11.89 5.30
C GLU A 28 -19.46 -10.53 5.55
N GLY A 29 -20.54 -10.26 4.81
CA GLY A 29 -21.31 -9.01 4.94
C GLY A 29 -20.76 -7.79 4.18
N HIS A 30 -19.72 -7.96 3.36
CA HIS A 30 -19.17 -6.90 2.51
C HIS A 30 -19.49 -7.10 1.03
N ASP A 31 -19.73 -6.01 0.30
CA ASP A 31 -19.99 -6.05 -1.16
C ASP A 31 -18.72 -6.41 -1.96
N VAL A 32 -17.56 -5.92 -1.50
CA VAL A 32 -16.25 -6.15 -2.12
C VAL A 32 -15.21 -6.32 -1.02
N VAL A 33 -14.32 -7.30 -1.19
CA VAL A 33 -13.24 -7.61 -0.25
C VAL A 33 -11.91 -7.49 -0.98
N LEU A 34 -11.01 -6.63 -0.49
CA LEU A 34 -9.64 -6.54 -0.99
C LEU A 34 -8.77 -7.49 -0.17
N VAL A 35 -8.29 -8.55 -0.80
CA VAL A 35 -7.40 -9.54 -0.17
C VAL A 35 -5.98 -9.30 -0.65
N GLU A 36 -5.16 -8.69 0.19
CA GLU A 36 -3.74 -8.51 -0.09
C GLU A 36 -2.97 -9.80 0.20
N ILE A 37 -2.20 -10.26 -0.79
CA ILE A 37 -1.27 -11.38 -0.61
C ILE A 37 0.13 -10.81 -0.39
N GLY A 38 0.64 -10.98 0.83
CA GLY A 38 2.01 -10.57 1.15
C GLY A 38 3.08 -11.40 0.42
N GLY A 39 4.28 -10.85 0.34
CA GLY A 39 5.41 -11.45 -0.36
C GLY A 39 5.44 -11.08 -1.85
N THR A 40 6.27 -11.79 -2.62
CA THR A 40 6.41 -11.57 -4.07
C THR A 40 5.97 -12.80 -4.83
N VAL A 41 5.26 -12.62 -5.94
CA VAL A 41 4.94 -13.73 -6.85
C VAL A 41 6.24 -14.33 -7.38
N GLY A 42 6.41 -15.64 -7.15
CA GLY A 42 7.64 -16.38 -7.43
C GLY A 42 8.34 -16.91 -6.17
N ASP A 43 8.02 -16.35 -5.00
CA ASP A 43 8.55 -16.80 -3.71
C ASP A 43 7.81 -18.07 -3.23
N ILE A 44 8.55 -19.00 -2.62
CA ILE A 44 8.00 -20.29 -2.18
C ILE A 44 6.98 -20.13 -1.04
N GLU A 45 7.16 -19.09 -0.23
CA GLU A 45 6.31 -18.73 0.91
C GLU A 45 4.90 -18.31 0.46
N SER A 46 4.77 -17.76 -0.75
CA SER A 46 3.50 -17.27 -1.29
C SER A 46 2.67 -18.36 -1.97
N LEU A 47 3.26 -19.52 -2.30
CA LEU A 47 2.59 -20.59 -3.07
C LEU A 47 1.26 -21.08 -2.44
N PRO A 48 1.16 -21.32 -1.12
CA PRO A 48 -0.11 -21.77 -0.53
C PRO A 48 -1.22 -20.71 -0.64
N PHE A 49 -0.87 -19.43 -0.55
CA PHE A 49 -1.83 -18.33 -0.67
C PHE A 49 -2.32 -18.16 -2.11
N LEU A 50 -1.40 -18.19 -3.08
CA LEU A 50 -1.72 -18.09 -4.50
C LEU A 50 -2.59 -19.27 -4.96
N GLU A 51 -2.27 -20.50 -4.52
CA GLU A 51 -3.11 -21.66 -4.82
C GLU A 51 -4.50 -21.55 -4.17
N ALA A 52 -4.61 -21.05 -2.93
CA ALA A 52 -5.89 -20.87 -2.27
C ALA A 52 -6.79 -19.89 -3.03
N ILE A 53 -6.29 -18.70 -3.39
CA ILE A 53 -7.10 -17.71 -4.14
C ILE A 53 -7.41 -18.18 -5.57
N ARG A 54 -6.53 -18.99 -6.19
CA ARG A 54 -6.80 -19.61 -7.49
C ARG A 54 -7.98 -20.57 -7.41
N GLN A 55 -8.02 -21.42 -6.38
CA GLN A 55 -9.17 -22.29 -6.11
C GLN A 55 -10.44 -21.46 -5.84
N MET A 56 -10.35 -20.38 -5.04
CA MET A 56 -11.49 -19.49 -4.79
C MET A 56 -12.04 -18.87 -6.07
N ALA A 57 -11.18 -18.39 -6.98
CA ALA A 57 -11.64 -17.84 -8.25
C ALA A 57 -12.38 -18.85 -9.14
N VAL A 58 -12.01 -20.13 -9.06
CA VAL A 58 -12.74 -21.21 -9.74
C VAL A 58 -14.07 -21.52 -9.05
N GLU A 59 -14.08 -21.57 -7.71
CA GLU A 59 -15.27 -21.90 -6.90
C GLU A 59 -16.33 -20.80 -6.91
N ILE A 60 -15.91 -19.54 -6.77
CA ILE A 60 -16.77 -18.34 -6.72
C ILE A 60 -17.15 -17.88 -8.14
N GLY A 61 -16.23 -18.04 -9.09
CA GLY A 61 -16.42 -17.66 -10.49
C GLY A 61 -15.90 -16.25 -10.81
N ARG A 62 -15.48 -16.07 -12.08
CA ARG A 62 -14.77 -14.86 -12.52
C ARG A 62 -15.62 -13.57 -12.49
N GLU A 63 -16.94 -13.67 -12.43
CA GLU A 63 -17.83 -12.50 -12.32
C GLU A 63 -17.80 -11.86 -10.92
N HIS A 64 -17.25 -12.55 -9.93
CA HIS A 64 -17.16 -12.11 -8.53
C HIS A 64 -15.73 -12.19 -7.96
N THR A 65 -14.74 -12.45 -8.81
CA THR A 65 -13.32 -12.46 -8.43
C THR A 65 -12.48 -11.72 -9.45
N LEU A 66 -11.49 -10.96 -8.98
CA LEU A 66 -10.59 -10.18 -9.81
C LEU A 66 -9.17 -10.27 -9.26
N PHE A 67 -8.20 -10.51 -10.13
CA PHE A 67 -6.77 -10.49 -9.80
C PHE A 67 -6.15 -9.16 -10.23
N MET A 68 -5.73 -8.36 -9.24
CA MET A 68 -4.97 -7.14 -9.46
C MET A 68 -3.51 -7.39 -9.09
N HIS A 69 -2.63 -7.37 -10.09
CA HIS A 69 -1.22 -7.69 -9.92
C HIS A 69 -0.35 -6.43 -10.01
N LEU A 70 0.49 -6.22 -9.00
CA LEU A 70 1.36 -5.05 -8.91
C LEU A 70 2.77 -5.41 -9.37
N THR A 71 3.32 -4.62 -10.29
CA THR A 71 4.64 -4.87 -10.90
C THR A 71 5.49 -3.62 -10.90
N LEU A 72 6.82 -3.80 -10.93
CA LEU A 72 7.78 -2.71 -11.07
C LEU A 72 8.17 -2.51 -12.55
N VAL A 73 8.04 -1.29 -13.04
CA VAL A 73 8.49 -0.84 -14.36
C VAL A 73 9.67 0.13 -14.18
N PRO A 74 10.91 -0.37 -14.13
CA PRO A 74 12.08 0.46 -13.85
C PRO A 74 12.42 1.36 -15.04
N TYR A 75 12.88 2.57 -14.75
CA TYR A 75 13.46 3.48 -15.72
C TYR A 75 14.98 3.34 -15.77
N MET A 76 15.53 3.13 -16.97
CA MET A 76 16.97 3.00 -17.18
C MET A 76 17.56 4.33 -17.64
N ALA A 77 18.17 5.08 -16.71
CA ALA A 77 18.72 6.40 -17.00
C ALA A 77 19.73 6.41 -18.16
N ALA A 78 20.57 5.38 -18.27
CA ALA A 78 21.55 5.24 -19.35
C ALA A 78 20.92 5.07 -20.74
N ALA A 79 19.70 4.52 -20.83
CA ALA A 79 19.00 4.28 -22.08
C ALA A 79 17.87 5.28 -22.34
N GLY A 80 17.48 6.08 -21.34
CA GLY A 80 16.40 7.05 -21.46
C GLY A 80 14.99 6.43 -21.56
N GLU A 81 14.83 5.14 -21.23
CA GLU A 81 13.57 4.42 -21.43
C GLU A 81 13.17 3.54 -20.23
N VAL A 82 11.87 3.28 -20.11
CA VAL A 82 11.33 2.31 -19.14
C VAL A 82 11.44 0.89 -19.67
N LYS A 83 11.59 -0.08 -18.78
CA LYS A 83 11.71 -1.50 -19.15
C LYS A 83 10.47 -2.26 -18.71
N THR A 84 9.71 -2.76 -19.68
CA THR A 84 8.49 -3.56 -19.44
C THR A 84 8.79 -5.05 -19.19
N LYS A 85 10.03 -5.50 -19.40
CA LYS A 85 10.40 -6.91 -19.30
C LYS A 85 10.19 -7.53 -17.91
N PRO A 86 10.52 -6.84 -16.79
CA PRO A 86 10.22 -7.35 -15.45
C PRO A 86 8.72 -7.63 -15.23
N THR A 87 7.85 -6.72 -15.67
CA THR A 87 6.38 -6.95 -15.64
C THR A 87 5.98 -8.19 -16.44
N GLN A 88 6.50 -8.36 -17.65
CA GLN A 88 6.20 -9.54 -18.48
C GLN A 88 6.61 -10.85 -17.80
N HIS A 89 7.78 -10.88 -17.16
CA HIS A 89 8.25 -12.05 -16.43
C HIS A 89 7.39 -12.32 -15.19
N SER A 90 7.04 -11.28 -14.44
CA SER A 90 6.19 -11.42 -13.26
C SER A 90 4.80 -11.96 -13.61
N VAL A 91 4.19 -11.49 -14.72
CA VAL A 91 2.93 -12.05 -15.21
C VAL A 91 3.10 -13.50 -15.68
N LYS A 92 4.21 -13.84 -16.32
CA LYS A 92 4.51 -15.23 -16.71
C LYS A 92 4.57 -16.15 -15.48
N GLU A 93 5.17 -15.72 -14.38
CA GLU A 93 5.18 -16.50 -13.13
C GLU A 93 3.77 -16.67 -12.54
N LEU A 94 2.94 -15.63 -12.60
CA LEU A 94 1.54 -15.72 -12.15
C LEU A 94 0.73 -16.70 -13.02
N LEU A 95 0.97 -16.70 -14.34
CA LEU A 95 0.36 -17.64 -15.28
C LEU A 95 0.84 -19.08 -15.09
N SER A 96 2.11 -19.28 -14.69
CA SER A 96 2.68 -20.63 -14.50
C SER A 96 1.96 -21.40 -13.39
N ILE A 97 1.39 -20.69 -12.43
CA ILE A 97 0.57 -21.24 -11.34
C ILE A 97 -0.95 -21.16 -11.63
N GLY A 98 -1.35 -20.80 -12.86
CA GLY A 98 -2.74 -20.83 -13.30
C GLY A 98 -3.57 -19.60 -12.92
N ILE A 99 -2.93 -18.45 -12.63
CA ILE A 99 -3.61 -17.18 -12.36
C ILE A 99 -3.37 -16.22 -13.52
N GLN A 100 -4.44 -15.82 -14.21
CA GLN A 100 -4.40 -14.73 -15.20
C GLN A 100 -4.79 -13.42 -14.49
N PRO A 101 -3.91 -12.41 -14.45
CA PRO A 101 -4.28 -11.11 -13.91
C PRO A 101 -5.35 -10.45 -14.78
N ASP A 102 -6.29 -9.77 -14.13
CA ASP A 102 -7.32 -8.97 -14.80
C ASP A 102 -6.93 -7.49 -14.85
N ILE A 103 -6.06 -7.04 -13.92
CA ILE A 103 -5.53 -5.68 -13.81
C ILE A 103 -4.04 -5.72 -13.50
N LEU A 104 -3.28 -4.81 -14.12
CA LEU A 104 -1.87 -4.57 -13.81
C LEU A 104 -1.66 -3.17 -13.26
N ILE A 105 -1.13 -3.08 -12.04
CA ILE A 105 -0.63 -1.82 -11.48
C ILE A 105 0.87 -1.73 -11.74
N CYS A 106 1.26 -0.85 -12.65
CA CYS A 106 2.63 -0.62 -13.03
C CYS A 106 3.25 0.50 -12.19
N ARG A 107 3.98 0.13 -11.13
CA ARG A 107 4.74 1.06 -10.29
C ARG A 107 6.00 1.52 -11.01
N SER A 108 6.28 2.82 -10.99
CA SER A 108 7.47 3.40 -11.60
C SER A 108 7.80 4.75 -10.95
N ASP A 109 9.02 5.25 -11.14
CA ASP A 109 9.44 6.57 -10.65
C ASP A 109 8.73 7.73 -11.40
N ARG A 110 8.15 7.42 -12.56
CA ARG A 110 7.45 8.35 -13.46
C ARG A 110 6.20 7.71 -14.05
N ALA A 111 5.41 8.50 -14.76
CA ALA A 111 4.27 7.97 -15.49
C ALA A 111 4.75 7.00 -16.60
N VAL A 112 4.14 5.82 -16.67
CA VAL A 112 4.43 4.84 -17.73
C VAL A 112 3.78 5.33 -19.02
N PRO A 113 4.55 5.56 -20.10
CA PRO A 113 4.00 6.08 -21.36
C PRO A 113 2.92 5.15 -21.95
N ALA A 114 1.96 5.74 -22.67
CA ALA A 114 0.86 4.97 -23.27
C ALA A 114 1.34 3.83 -24.18
N ASN A 115 2.36 4.07 -25.01
CA ASN A 115 2.94 3.02 -25.88
C ASN A 115 3.48 1.82 -25.08
N GLU A 116 4.11 2.07 -23.93
CA GLU A 116 4.64 1.01 -23.07
C GLU A 116 3.52 0.27 -22.33
N ARG A 117 2.43 0.98 -21.96
CA ARG A 117 1.22 0.34 -21.42
C ARG A 117 0.53 -0.55 -22.45
N ALA A 118 0.37 -0.09 -23.69
CA ALA A 118 -0.19 -0.88 -24.78
C ALA A 118 0.67 -2.13 -25.07
N LYS A 119 1.99 -1.98 -25.02
CA LYS A 119 2.93 -3.11 -25.12
C LYS A 119 2.76 -4.10 -23.97
N ILE A 120 2.68 -3.64 -22.72
CA ILE A 120 2.41 -4.50 -21.56
C ILE A 120 1.08 -5.24 -21.73
N ALA A 121 0.02 -4.53 -22.10
CA ALA A 121 -1.31 -5.09 -22.35
C ALA A 121 -1.25 -6.24 -23.35
N LEU A 122 -0.61 -6.02 -24.50
CA LEU A 122 -0.42 -7.02 -25.55
C LEU A 122 0.37 -8.24 -25.06
N PHE A 123 1.52 -8.03 -24.39
CA PHE A 123 2.37 -9.14 -23.95
C PHE A 123 1.80 -9.93 -22.77
N CYS A 124 0.95 -9.31 -21.95
CA CYS A 124 0.40 -9.90 -20.72
C CYS A 124 -1.04 -10.42 -20.91
N ASN A 125 -1.61 -10.26 -22.11
CA ASN A 125 -3.01 -10.61 -22.42
C ASN A 125 -4.03 -9.94 -21.49
N VAL A 126 -3.82 -8.66 -21.17
CA VAL A 126 -4.70 -7.85 -20.33
C VAL A 126 -5.24 -6.68 -21.17
N PRO A 127 -6.51 -6.25 -21.02
CA PRO A 127 -7.01 -5.07 -21.71
C PRO A 127 -6.17 -3.83 -21.42
N GLU A 128 -5.91 -2.98 -22.41
CA GLU A 128 -5.07 -1.79 -22.22
C GLU A 128 -5.57 -0.86 -21.11
N LYS A 129 -6.90 -0.69 -21.01
CA LYS A 129 -7.55 0.08 -19.95
C LYS A 129 -7.34 -0.47 -18.53
N ALA A 130 -6.91 -1.73 -18.40
CA ALA A 130 -6.61 -2.38 -17.14
C ALA A 130 -5.10 -2.39 -16.82
N VAL A 131 -4.28 -1.72 -17.64
CA VAL A 131 -2.87 -1.44 -17.36
C VAL A 131 -2.76 -0.02 -16.78
N ILE A 132 -2.66 0.06 -15.46
CA ILE A 132 -2.69 1.31 -14.70
C ILE A 132 -1.26 1.76 -14.40
N SER A 133 -0.92 2.98 -14.77
CA SER A 133 0.35 3.61 -14.43
C SER A 133 0.27 4.22 -13.02
N LEU A 134 1.06 3.73 -12.08
CA LEU A 134 1.11 4.27 -10.72
C LEU A 134 2.51 4.80 -10.40
N LYS A 135 2.75 6.06 -10.78
CA LYS A 135 4.02 6.74 -10.51
C LYS A 135 4.24 6.96 -9.01
N ASP A 136 5.48 7.20 -8.62
CA ASP A 136 5.78 7.73 -7.30
C ASP A 136 5.15 9.11 -7.10
N VAL A 137 4.64 9.30 -5.88
CA VAL A 137 3.98 10.51 -5.43
C VAL A 137 4.63 11.00 -4.17
N ASP A 138 4.64 12.31 -4.01
CA ASP A 138 5.07 13.02 -2.81
C ASP A 138 4.11 12.82 -1.61
N SER A 139 2.86 12.44 -1.89
CA SER A 139 1.84 12.22 -0.87
C SER A 139 0.94 11.03 -1.21
N ILE A 140 0.75 10.13 -0.24
CA ILE A 140 -0.11 8.95 -0.38
C ILE A 140 -1.58 9.33 -0.62
N TYR A 141 -2.01 10.52 -0.16
CA TYR A 141 -3.39 11.00 -0.32
C TYR A 141 -3.74 11.28 -1.78
N LYS A 142 -2.74 11.39 -2.67
CA LYS A 142 -2.94 11.58 -4.12
C LYS A 142 -3.25 10.28 -4.85
N ILE A 143 -2.98 9.12 -4.25
CA ILE A 143 -3.13 7.81 -4.91
C ILE A 143 -4.58 7.55 -5.36
N PRO A 144 -5.63 7.75 -4.53
CA PRO A 144 -7.01 7.53 -4.96
C PRO A 144 -7.38 8.34 -6.20
N GLY A 145 -6.98 9.63 -6.25
CA GLY A 145 -7.21 10.48 -7.43
C GLY A 145 -6.48 9.99 -8.68
N LEU A 146 -5.24 9.51 -8.56
CA LEU A 146 -4.49 8.95 -9.68
C LEU A 146 -5.10 7.66 -10.22
N LEU A 147 -5.59 6.78 -9.36
CA LEU A 147 -6.26 5.54 -9.75
C LEU A 147 -7.62 5.84 -10.41
N LYS A 148 -8.43 6.73 -9.81
CA LYS A 148 -9.70 7.20 -10.38
C LYS A 148 -9.51 7.86 -11.75
N SER A 149 -8.48 8.71 -11.91
CA SER A 149 -8.20 9.38 -13.19
C SER A 149 -7.88 8.43 -14.34
N GLN A 150 -7.56 7.17 -14.05
CA GLN A 150 -7.32 6.12 -15.03
C GLN A 150 -8.49 5.13 -15.16
N GLY A 151 -9.60 5.37 -14.46
CA GLY A 151 -10.82 4.56 -14.52
C GLY A 151 -10.68 3.17 -13.88
N LEU A 152 -9.81 3.01 -12.88
CA LEU A 152 -9.61 1.73 -12.21
C LEU A 152 -10.87 1.26 -11.48
N ASP A 153 -11.48 2.15 -10.70
CA ASP A 153 -12.73 1.92 -9.99
C ASP A 153 -13.87 1.59 -10.95
N ASP A 154 -14.05 2.37 -12.02
CA ASP A 154 -15.06 2.09 -13.05
C ASP A 154 -14.86 0.71 -13.71
N TYR A 155 -13.61 0.32 -13.97
CA TYR A 155 -13.30 -1.00 -14.52
C TYR A 155 -13.70 -2.12 -13.55
N ILE A 156 -13.40 -1.95 -12.25
CA ILE A 156 -13.75 -2.92 -11.19
C ILE A 156 -15.28 -3.01 -11.03
N CYS A 157 -15.98 -1.88 -10.91
CA CYS A 157 -17.43 -1.86 -10.74
C CYS A 157 -18.13 -2.48 -11.94
N LYS A 158 -17.67 -2.20 -13.16
CA LYS A 158 -18.17 -2.87 -14.37
C LYS A 158 -17.90 -4.37 -14.36
N ARG A 159 -16.72 -4.81 -13.91
CA ARG A 159 -16.35 -6.22 -13.85
C ARG A 159 -17.25 -7.01 -12.90
N PHE A 160 -17.60 -6.42 -11.76
CA PHE A 160 -18.47 -7.01 -10.75
C PHE A 160 -19.96 -6.70 -10.93
N SER A 161 -20.34 -6.05 -12.04
CA SER A 161 -21.71 -5.62 -12.31
C SER A 161 -22.33 -4.78 -11.17
N LEU A 162 -21.51 -3.97 -10.51
CA LEU A 162 -21.92 -3.08 -9.43
C LEU A 162 -22.51 -1.79 -10.01
N THR A 163 -23.68 -1.41 -9.51
CA THR A 163 -24.31 -0.12 -9.81
C THR A 163 -24.06 0.81 -8.63
N CYS A 164 -23.10 1.72 -8.78
CA CYS A 164 -22.72 2.67 -7.73
C CYS A 164 -22.56 4.08 -8.32
N PRO A 165 -22.71 5.13 -7.50
CA PRO A 165 -22.41 6.50 -7.91
C PRO A 165 -20.90 6.67 -8.17
N GLU A 166 -20.55 7.74 -8.88
CA GLU A 166 -19.15 8.13 -9.07
C GLU A 166 -18.48 8.41 -7.71
N ALA A 167 -17.23 7.97 -7.54
CA ALA A 167 -16.47 8.17 -6.31
C ALA A 167 -16.28 9.66 -6.00
N ASN A 168 -16.79 10.12 -4.86
CA ASN A 168 -16.53 11.47 -4.35
C ASN A 168 -15.21 11.49 -3.57
N LEU A 169 -14.20 12.21 -4.08
CA LEU A 169 -12.87 12.31 -3.46
C LEU A 169 -12.65 13.64 -2.71
N ALA A 170 -13.69 14.41 -2.41
CA ALA A 170 -13.58 15.71 -1.77
C ALA A 170 -12.78 15.69 -0.44
N GLU A 171 -12.92 14.63 0.37
CA GLU A 171 -12.13 14.49 1.61
C GLU A 171 -10.64 14.31 1.34
N TRP A 172 -10.27 13.57 0.29
CA TRP A 172 -8.87 13.40 -0.12
C TRP A 172 -8.30 14.69 -0.68
N GLU A 173 -9.07 15.39 -1.51
CA GLU A 173 -8.70 16.70 -2.06
C GLU A 173 -8.47 17.73 -0.95
N GLN A 174 -9.32 17.71 0.09
CA GLN A 174 -9.16 18.57 1.27
C GLN A 174 -7.87 18.26 2.04
N VAL A 175 -7.54 16.98 2.23
CA VAL A 175 -6.30 16.57 2.90
C VAL A 175 -5.07 17.04 2.11
N ILE A 176 -5.07 16.85 0.78
CA ILE A 176 -3.99 17.31 -0.10
C ILE A 176 -3.85 18.84 -0.02
N TYR A 177 -4.96 19.56 0.00
CA TYR A 177 -4.97 21.01 0.13
C TYR A 177 -4.39 21.46 1.48
N GLU A 178 -4.77 20.82 2.59
CA GLU A 178 -4.24 21.11 3.93
C GLU A 178 -2.73 20.80 4.03
N GLU A 179 -2.29 19.71 3.41
CA GLU A 179 -0.87 19.32 3.37
C GLU A 179 -0.02 20.32 2.58
N ALA A 180 -0.55 20.82 1.45
CA ALA A 180 0.16 21.74 0.58
C ALA A 180 0.17 23.19 1.09
N ASN A 181 -0.72 23.57 2.02
CA ASN A 181 -0.89 24.95 2.49
C ASN A 181 -0.78 25.07 4.02
N PRO A 182 0.38 24.75 4.61
CA PRO A 182 0.60 24.95 6.04
C PRO A 182 0.71 26.44 6.39
N ALA A 183 0.17 26.84 7.54
CA ALA A 183 0.28 28.16 8.13
C ALA A 183 1.55 28.34 9.01
N GLY A 184 2.30 27.26 9.25
CA GLY A 184 3.52 27.27 10.03
C GLY A 184 4.18 25.90 10.11
N GLU A 185 5.26 25.80 10.87
CA GLU A 185 5.98 24.54 11.07
C GLU A 185 6.31 24.30 12.55
N VAL A 186 6.34 23.03 12.94
CA VAL A 186 6.74 22.58 14.27
C VAL A 186 7.73 21.43 14.14
N THR A 187 8.73 21.39 15.02
CA THR A 187 9.67 20.27 15.09
C THR A 187 9.34 19.40 16.30
N ILE A 188 9.11 18.11 16.07
CA ILE A 188 8.80 17.13 17.11
C ILE A 188 9.92 16.11 17.18
N GLY A 189 10.49 15.93 18.37
CA GLY A 189 11.53 14.95 18.65
C GLY A 189 10.88 13.66 19.13
N MET A 190 11.04 12.59 18.37
CA MET A 190 10.52 11.27 18.70
C MET A 190 11.67 10.41 19.20
N VAL A 191 11.66 10.09 20.50
CA VAL A 191 12.71 9.29 21.13
C VAL A 191 12.34 7.81 21.03
N GLY A 192 13.21 7.01 20.42
CA GLY A 192 12.98 5.59 20.17
C GLY A 192 14.26 4.78 20.25
N LYS A 193 14.11 3.46 20.40
CA LYS A 193 15.23 2.50 20.42
C LYS A 193 15.61 2.03 19.01
N TYR A 194 14.65 2.04 18.08
CA TYR A 194 14.81 1.48 16.73
C TYR A 194 14.75 2.59 15.67
N ILE A 195 15.58 3.62 15.81
CA ILE A 195 15.53 4.78 14.91
C ILE A 195 15.99 4.48 13.48
N GLU A 196 16.77 3.41 13.28
CA GLU A 196 17.26 2.98 11.97
C GLU A 196 16.18 2.29 11.12
N LEU A 197 15.05 1.91 11.73
CA LEU A 197 13.91 1.32 11.04
C LEU A 197 12.67 2.22 11.18
N PRO A 198 12.52 3.26 10.34
CA PRO A 198 11.39 4.19 10.42
C PRO A 198 10.01 3.51 10.41
N ASP A 199 9.91 2.35 9.77
CA ASP A 199 8.68 1.56 9.69
C ASP A 199 8.18 1.09 11.06
N ALA A 200 9.08 0.91 12.04
CA ALA A 200 8.70 0.57 13.42
C ALA A 200 7.80 1.65 14.06
N TYR A 201 7.86 2.88 13.56
CA TYR A 201 7.09 4.03 14.05
C TYR A 201 6.07 4.55 13.02
N LYS A 202 5.77 3.77 11.96
CA LYS A 202 4.93 4.22 10.85
C LYS A 202 3.62 4.85 11.30
N SER A 203 2.84 4.17 12.14
CA SER A 203 1.56 4.68 12.64
C SER A 203 1.69 5.95 13.50
N VAL A 204 2.78 6.08 14.27
CA VAL A 204 3.02 7.27 15.10
C VAL A 204 3.42 8.46 14.23
N ILE A 205 4.27 8.23 13.23
CA ILE A 205 4.66 9.25 12.24
C ILE A 205 3.43 9.76 11.49
N GLU A 206 2.55 8.86 11.02
CA GLU A 206 1.32 9.27 10.32
C GLU A 206 0.34 10.00 11.26
N ALA A 207 0.18 9.55 12.51
CA ALA A 207 -0.65 10.26 13.49
C ALA A 207 -0.16 11.69 13.78
N LEU A 208 1.16 11.90 13.87
CA LEU A 208 1.75 13.23 14.02
C LEU A 208 1.49 14.11 12.80
N LYS A 209 1.62 13.56 11.58
CA LYS A 209 1.27 14.27 10.35
C LYS A 209 -0.22 14.65 10.33
N HIS A 210 -1.12 13.75 10.72
CA HIS A 210 -2.56 14.04 10.85
C HIS A 210 -2.83 15.18 11.85
N GLY A 211 -2.11 15.21 12.98
CA GLY A 211 -2.15 16.34 13.91
C GLY A 211 -1.69 17.64 13.26
N GLY A 212 -0.66 17.59 12.42
CA GLY A 212 -0.20 18.70 11.59
C GLY A 212 -1.27 19.22 10.64
N LEU A 213 -1.89 18.34 9.86
CA LEU A 213 -2.96 18.67 8.91
C LEU A 213 -4.11 19.42 9.59
N LYS A 214 -4.60 18.90 10.73
CA LYS A 214 -5.70 19.52 11.49
C LYS A 214 -5.36 20.89 12.06
N ASN A 215 -4.09 21.16 12.34
CA ASN A 215 -3.62 22.45 12.85
C ASN A 215 -3.03 23.35 11.76
N ARG A 216 -3.05 22.92 10.49
CA ARG A 216 -2.38 23.58 9.36
C ARG A 216 -0.92 23.88 9.67
N VAL A 217 -0.19 22.91 10.21
CA VAL A 217 1.26 23.03 10.44
C VAL A 217 2.02 21.85 9.85
N THR A 218 3.17 22.13 9.25
CA THR A 218 4.11 21.09 8.85
C THR A 218 4.80 20.51 10.08
N VAL A 219 4.72 19.20 10.27
CA VAL A 219 5.36 18.51 11.38
C VAL A 219 6.68 17.91 10.94
N ASN A 220 7.78 18.54 11.35
CA ASN A 220 9.14 18.07 11.12
C ASN A 220 9.53 17.07 12.23
N ILE A 221 9.49 15.78 11.91
CA ILE A 221 9.80 14.71 12.88
C ILE A 221 11.31 14.44 12.90
N LYS A 222 11.92 14.60 14.07
CA LYS A 222 13.30 14.21 14.34
C LYS A 222 13.33 12.96 15.19
N LEU A 223 13.76 11.84 14.60
CA LEU A 223 14.01 10.61 15.35
C LEU A 223 15.28 10.78 16.20
N ILE A 224 15.19 10.41 17.48
CA ILE A 224 16.25 10.54 18.47
C ILE A 224 16.48 9.17 19.10
N ASP A 225 17.72 8.70 19.12
CA ASP A 225 18.04 7.45 19.79
C ASP A 225 17.91 7.61 21.32
N SER A 226 17.13 6.73 21.94
CA SER A 226 17.03 6.62 23.40
C SER A 226 18.39 6.40 24.08
N GLN A 227 19.31 5.63 23.48
CA GLN A 227 20.63 5.35 24.05
C GLN A 227 21.51 6.61 24.07
N ASP A 228 21.38 7.47 23.06
CA ASP A 228 22.09 8.75 23.02
C ASP A 228 21.60 9.68 24.14
N VAL A 229 20.30 9.68 24.45
CA VAL A 229 19.73 10.47 25.54
C VAL A 229 20.27 10.02 26.90
N GLU A 230 20.40 8.71 27.13
CA GLU A 230 20.95 8.14 28.36
C GLU A 230 22.45 8.39 28.50
N THR A 231 23.21 8.26 27.41
CA THR A 231 24.68 8.30 27.43
C THR A 231 25.24 9.72 27.40
N ARG A 232 24.61 10.63 26.63
CA ARG A 232 25.10 12.00 26.43
C ARG A 232 24.40 13.04 27.32
N GLY A 233 23.40 12.61 28.09
CA GLY A 233 22.57 13.48 28.94
C GLY A 233 21.77 14.53 28.13
N ARG A 234 21.23 15.55 28.80
CA ARG A 234 20.40 16.63 28.16
C ARG A 234 21.17 17.53 27.16
N ARG A 235 22.39 17.19 26.74
CA ARG A 235 23.13 17.97 25.73
C ARG A 235 22.54 17.72 24.34
N ASN A 236 21.47 18.46 24.08
CA ASN A 236 21.01 18.94 22.78
C ASN A 236 20.94 17.87 21.67
N PRO A 237 19.79 17.19 21.47
CA PRO A 237 19.54 16.55 20.18
C PRO A 237 19.54 17.66 19.13
N GLN A 238 20.49 17.60 18.19
CA GLN A 238 20.85 18.71 17.31
C GLN A 238 19.61 19.34 16.64
N GLY A 239 19.39 20.62 16.95
CA GLY A 239 18.39 21.45 16.30
C GLY A 239 17.00 21.50 16.95
N PHE A 240 16.90 21.32 18.26
CA PHE A 240 15.83 21.97 19.03
C PHE A 240 16.24 23.42 19.32
N ARG A 241 15.54 24.41 18.74
CA ARG A 241 15.63 25.79 19.24
C ARG A 241 15.15 25.77 20.69
N ARG A 242 16.01 26.22 21.62
CA ARG A 242 15.60 26.53 22.99
C ARG A 242 14.41 27.51 22.90
N TYR A 243 13.21 27.07 23.24
CA TYR A 243 12.24 27.99 23.82
C TYR A 243 12.82 28.46 25.17
N PRO A 244 12.70 29.75 25.52
CA PRO A 244 13.23 30.26 26.77
C PRO A 244 12.58 29.52 27.93
N ASP A 245 13.40 29.19 28.91
CA ASP A 245 13.06 28.61 30.21
C ASP A 245 11.66 29.05 30.69
N PRO A 246 10.66 28.14 30.83
CA PRO A 246 9.43 28.49 31.48
C PRO A 246 9.75 28.62 32.96
N GLY A 247 10.14 29.84 33.35
CA GLY A 247 10.40 30.19 34.73
C GLY A 247 9.26 29.67 35.61
N ARG A 248 9.64 28.91 36.64
CA ARG A 248 8.86 28.61 37.85
C ARG A 248 7.35 28.86 37.70
N LEU A 249 6.63 27.90 37.15
CA LEU A 249 5.19 27.81 37.39
C LEU A 249 5.00 27.44 38.87
N ARG A 250 4.94 28.45 39.76
CA ARG A 250 4.49 28.28 41.14
C ARG A 250 3.00 27.96 41.10
N LEU A 251 2.63 26.73 41.45
CA LEU A 251 1.25 26.39 41.78
C LEU A 251 0.80 27.22 43.00
N PRO A 252 -0.35 27.91 42.96
CA PRO A 252 -0.90 28.54 44.15
C PRO A 252 -1.39 27.43 45.09
N ARG A 253 -0.86 27.43 46.31
CA ARG A 253 -1.41 26.64 47.41
C ARG A 253 -2.82 27.17 47.73
N ARG A 254 -3.80 26.29 47.71
CA ARG A 254 -4.96 26.33 48.60
C ARG A 254 -4.93 25.07 49.44
#